data_AF-B1M8Y5-F1
#
_entry.id   AF-B1M8Y5-F1
#
_cell.length_a   1.000
_cell.length_b   1.000
_cell.length_c   1.000
_cell.angle_alpha   90.00
_cell.angle_beta   90.00
_cell.angle_gamma   90.00
#
_symmetry.space_group_name_H-M   'P 1'
#
loop_
_entity.id
_entity.type
_entity.pdbx_description
1 polymer ?
#
loop_
_entity_poly.entity_id
_entity_poly.type
_entity_poly.pdbx_seq_one_letter_code
_entity_poly.pdbx_strand_id
1 'polypeptide(L)'
;MADLITFPARPRSRHARRAYQVHRLAPTGGVLTTCVITARNDGDAKRQAAGLIAGHHTELWASDRLVAVFGAFETPIATAIRLLPDQPTPER
;
A
#
# COMPACT_ATOMS: atom_id res chain seq x y z
N MET A 1 -9.01 19.28 31.75
CA MET A 1 -10.15 19.46 30.83
C MET A 1 -9.56 19.45 29.43
N ALA A 2 -9.76 18.39 28.66
CA ALA A 2 -9.11 18.20 27.36
C ALA A 2 -10.13 18.47 26.25
N ASP A 3 -9.85 19.44 25.39
CA ASP A 3 -10.67 19.75 24.22
C ASP A 3 -10.52 18.62 23.18
N LEU A 4 -11.65 17.97 22.86
CA LEU A 4 -11.74 17.01 21.76
C LEU A 4 -11.69 17.78 20.44
N ILE A 5 -10.54 17.74 19.76
CA ILE A 5 -10.42 18.24 18.39
C ILE A 5 -11.26 17.31 17.49
N THR A 6 -12.45 17.75 17.12
CA THR A 6 -13.32 17.03 16.21
C THR A 6 -12.92 17.37 14.79
N PHE A 7 -12.25 16.44 14.11
CA PHE A 7 -11.93 16.60 12.69
C PHE A 7 -13.22 16.47 11.86
N PRO A 8 -13.55 17.44 10.99
CA PRO A 8 -14.69 17.29 10.11
C PRO A 8 -14.38 16.17 9.11
N ALA A 9 -14.95 14.99 9.35
CA ALA A 9 -15.03 13.95 8.35
C ALA A 9 -15.98 14.44 7.26
N ARG A 10 -15.49 15.26 6.32
CA ARG A 10 -16.26 15.64 5.13
C ARG A 10 -16.63 14.32 4.44
N PRO A 11 -17.92 13.93 4.42
CA PRO A 11 -18.30 12.73 3.70
C PRO A 11 -17.99 13.00 2.23
N ARG A 12 -16.95 12.33 1.72
CA ARG A 12 -16.60 12.43 0.30
C ARG A 12 -17.85 12.04 -0.49
N SER A 13 -18.24 12.89 -1.44
CA SER A 13 -19.37 12.66 -2.34
C SER A 13 -19.39 11.20 -2.81
N ARG A 14 -20.57 10.57 -2.77
CA ARG A 14 -20.79 9.18 -3.22
C ARG A 14 -20.33 8.95 -4.67
N HIS A 15 -20.14 10.02 -5.44
CA HIS A 15 -19.70 10.03 -6.83
C HIS A 15 -18.27 10.57 -7.03
N ALA A 16 -17.56 10.94 -5.96
CA ALA A 16 -16.18 11.39 -6.07
C ALA A 16 -15.29 10.22 -6.49
N ARG A 17 -14.65 10.33 -7.65
CA ARG A 17 -13.59 9.40 -8.06
C ARG A 17 -12.43 9.57 -7.08
N ARG A 18 -11.99 8.47 -6.49
CA ARG A 18 -10.83 8.44 -5.58
C ARG A 18 -9.58 8.17 -6.38
N ALA A 19 -8.48 8.83 -6.02
CA ALA A 19 -7.18 8.54 -6.57
C ALA A 19 -6.60 7.31 -5.86
N TYR A 20 -6.06 6.39 -6.64
CA TYR A 20 -5.32 5.22 -6.19
C TYR A 20 -3.94 5.24 -6.82
N GLN A 21 -2.95 4.81 -6.07
CA GLN A 21 -1.58 4.66 -6.54
C GLN A 21 -1.33 3.19 -6.88
N VAL A 22 -0.71 2.95 -8.03
CA VAL A 22 -0.30 1.65 -8.51
C VAL A 22 1.22 1.66 -8.57
N HIS A 23 1.86 0.92 -7.68
CA HIS A 23 3.32 0.78 -7.63
C HIS A 23 3.72 -0.54 -8.27
N ARG A 24 4.50 -0.48 -9.34
CA ARG A 24 5.13 -1.65 -9.94
C ARG A 24 6.48 -1.86 -9.26
N LEU A 25 6.71 -3.06 -8.73
CA LEU A 25 7.93 -3.40 -8.02
C LEU A 25 8.88 -4.21 -8.91
N ALA A 26 10.17 -3.97 -8.69
CA ALA A 26 11.25 -4.79 -9.22
C ALA A 26 11.32 -6.11 -8.43
N PRO A 27 11.89 -7.17 -9.01
CA PRO A 27 12.19 -8.40 -8.28
C PRO A 27 13.11 -8.20 -7.05
N THR A 28 13.83 -7.08 -6.98
CA THR A 28 14.69 -6.69 -5.84
C THR A 28 13.92 -5.98 -4.72
N GLY A 29 12.61 -5.75 -4.87
CA GLY A 29 11.75 -5.07 -3.90
C GLY A 29 11.67 -3.55 -4.03
N GLY A 30 12.44 -2.94 -4.95
CA GLY A 30 12.35 -1.51 -5.23
C GLY A 30 11.14 -1.14 -6.10
N VAL A 31 10.64 0.10 -5.99
CA VAL A 31 9.58 0.61 -6.88
C VAL A 31 10.18 0.98 -8.24
N LEU A 32 9.74 0.30 -9.31
CA LEU A 32 10.11 0.63 -10.69
C LEU A 32 9.33 1.82 -11.21
N THR A 33 8.03 1.85 -10.96
CA THR A 33 7.13 2.85 -11.53
C THR A 33 5.93 3.04 -10.64
N THR A 34 5.43 4.28 -10.58
CA THR A 34 4.18 4.61 -9.90
C THR A 34 3.23 5.25 -10.91
N CYS A 35 1.99 4.76 -10.96
CA CYS A 35 0.91 5.35 -11.75
C CYS A 35 -0.26 5.71 -10.83
N VAL A 36 -0.98 6.78 -11.14
CA VAL A 36 -2.19 7.17 -10.41
C VAL A 36 -3.41 6.87 -11.27
N ILE A 37 -4.34 6.08 -10.75
CA ILE A 37 -5.63 5.78 -11.39
C ILE A 37 -6.76 6.40 -10.57
N THR A 38 -7.83 6.82 -11.26
CA THR A 38 -9.04 7.32 -10.59
C THR A 38 -10.17 6.31 -10.72
N ALA A 39 -10.68 5.80 -9.61
CA ALA A 39 -11.74 4.81 -9.60
C ALA A 39 -12.86 5.18 -8.62
N ARG A 40 -14.06 4.62 -8.84
CA ARG A 40 -15.23 4.90 -7.98
C ARG A 40 -15.16 4.16 -6.65
N ASN A 41 -14.57 2.97 -6.67
CA ASN A 41 -14.44 2.09 -5.52
C ASN A 41 -13.23 1.15 -5.72
N ASP A 42 -12.90 0.42 -4.66
CA ASP A 42 -11.75 -0.48 -4.64
C ASP A 42 -11.88 -1.61 -5.68
N GLY A 43 -13.09 -2.10 -5.96
CA GLY A 43 -13.30 -3.15 -6.96
C GLY A 43 -13.06 -2.66 -8.40
N ASP A 44 -13.45 -1.42 -8.70
CA ASP A 44 -13.18 -0.76 -9.96
C ASP A 44 -11.68 -0.45 -10.10
N ALA A 45 -11.04 0.02 -9.02
CA ALA A 45 -9.59 0.23 -8.97
C ALA A 45 -8.82 -1.07 -9.22
N LYS A 46 -9.25 -2.19 -8.62
CA LYS A 46 -8.64 -3.50 -8.83
C LYS A 46 -8.72 -3.96 -10.27
N ARG A 47 -9.89 -3.80 -10.93
CA ARG A 47 -10.05 -4.17 -12.35
C ARG A 47 -9.17 -3.33 -13.26
N GLN A 48 -9.07 -2.03 -13.00
CA GLN A 48 -8.19 -1.14 -13.76
C GLN A 48 -6.71 -1.49 -13.53
N ALA A 49 -6.32 -1.71 -12.27
CA ALA A 49 -4.96 -2.10 -11.91
C ALA A 49 -4.56 -3.46 -12.49
N ALA A 50 -5.50 -4.40 -12.64
CA ALA A 50 -5.24 -5.72 -13.21
C ALA A 50 -4.72 -5.65 -14.66
N GLY A 51 -5.18 -4.68 -15.44
CA GLY A 51 -4.66 -4.44 -16.81
C GLY A 51 -3.25 -3.85 -16.84
N LEU A 52 -2.75 -3.33 -15.72
CA LEU A 52 -1.46 -2.64 -15.63
C LEU A 52 -0.32 -3.52 -15.09
N ILE A 53 -0.64 -4.74 -14.63
CA ILE A 53 0.31 -5.64 -13.94
C ILE A 53 1.50 -5.99 -14.85
N ALA A 54 1.30 -6.13 -16.16
CA ALA A 54 2.33 -6.41 -17.17
C ALA A 54 3.32 -7.55 -16.80
N GLY A 55 2.90 -8.51 -15.95
CA GLY A 55 3.74 -9.60 -15.44
C GLY A 55 4.66 -9.24 -14.27
N HIS A 56 4.53 -8.06 -13.68
CA HIS A 56 5.33 -7.63 -12.53
C HIS A 56 4.51 -7.62 -11.25
N HIS A 57 5.21 -7.77 -10.12
CA HIS A 57 4.62 -7.52 -8.82
C HIS A 57 4.14 -6.07 -8.76
N THR A 58 2.87 -5.88 -8.42
CA THR A 58 2.20 -4.58 -8.45
C THR A 58 1.34 -4.42 -7.22
N GLU A 59 1.49 -3.30 -6.52
CA GLU A 59 0.70 -2.95 -5.35
C GLU A 59 -0.25 -1.81 -5.67
N LEU A 60 -1.50 -1.95 -5.24
CA LEU A 60 -2.53 -0.93 -5.36
C LEU A 60 -2.81 -0.32 -3.99
N TRP A 61 -2.63 0.98 -3.88
CA TRP A 61 -2.78 1.77 -2.67
C TRP A 61 -3.87 2.82 -2.83
N ALA A 62 -4.64 3.02 -1.77
CA ALA A 62 -5.60 4.10 -1.64
C ALA A 62 -5.10 5.03 -0.53
N SER A 63 -4.38 6.09 -0.91
CA SER A 63 -3.65 6.94 0.06
C SER A 63 -2.67 6.08 0.89
N ASP A 64 -2.91 5.92 2.18
CA ASP A 64 -2.09 5.17 3.15
C ASP A 64 -2.49 3.69 3.27
N ARG A 65 -3.53 3.24 2.55
CA ARG A 65 -4.09 1.90 2.69
C ARG A 65 -3.78 1.02 1.49
N LEU A 66 -3.11 -0.11 1.71
CA LEU A 66 -2.95 -1.17 0.70
C LEU A 66 -4.31 -1.83 0.39
N VAL A 67 -4.70 -1.85 -0.88
CA VAL A 67 -5.99 -2.34 -1.37
C VAL A 67 -5.89 -3.71 -2.03
N ALA A 68 -4.81 -3.94 -2.77
CA ALA A 68 -4.53 -5.21 -3.42
C ALA A 68 -3.04 -5.32 -3.77
N VAL A 69 -2.60 -6.57 -3.86
CA VAL A 69 -1.29 -6.94 -4.39
C VAL A 69 -1.55 -7.88 -5.56
N PHE A 70 -0.80 -7.69 -6.63
CA PHE A 70 -0.93 -8.43 -7.88
C PHE A 70 0.42 -8.98 -8.31
N GLY A 71 0.41 -10.19 -8.88
CA GLY A 71 1.64 -10.91 -9.19
C GLY A 71 2.25 -11.58 -7.96
N ALA A 72 3.00 -12.65 -8.18
CA ALA A 72 3.76 -13.30 -7.14
C ALA A 72 5.21 -12.85 -7.23
N PHE A 73 5.83 -12.54 -6.09
CA PHE A 73 7.29 -12.69 -6.02
C PHE A 73 7.56 -14.19 -6.03
N GLU A 74 8.23 -14.70 -7.06
CA GLU A 74 8.67 -16.11 -7.10
C GLU A 74 9.63 -16.45 -5.96
N THR A 75 10.18 -15.43 -5.28
CA THR A 75 11.05 -15.57 -4.12
C THR A 75 10.60 -14.61 -3.00
N PRO A 76 10.28 -15.11 -1.79
CA PRO A 76 9.97 -14.24 -0.67
C PRO A 76 11.23 -13.46 -0.25
N ILE A 77 11.28 -12.16 -0.56
CA ILE A 77 12.42 -11.27 -0.25
C ILE A 77 12.61 -11.12 1.27
N ALA A 78 11.58 -11.36 2.08
CA ALA A 78 11.65 -11.34 3.53
C ALA A 78 11.74 -12.76 4.13
N THR A 79 12.88 -13.45 3.94
CA THR A 79 13.08 -14.79 4.52
C THR A 79 13.27 -14.77 6.05
N ALA A 80 13.68 -13.64 6.66
CA ALA A 80 13.66 -13.49 8.12
C ALA A 80 13.92 -12.05 8.54
N ILE A 81 12.99 -11.46 9.31
CA ILE A 81 13.36 -10.40 10.25
C ILE A 81 14.02 -11.15 11.41
N ARG A 82 15.35 -11.13 11.50
CA ARG A 82 16.05 -11.67 12.68
C ARG A 82 15.63 -10.83 13.88
N LEU A 83 14.84 -11.41 14.78
CA LEU A 83 14.60 -10.84 16.09
C LEU A 83 15.97 -10.75 16.78
N LEU A 84 16.52 -9.54 16.90
CA LEU A 84 17.70 -9.34 17.74
C LEU A 84 17.24 -9.56 19.18
N PRO A 85 17.87 -10.47 19.95
CA PRO A 85 17.57 -10.56 21.37
C PRO A 85 17.91 -9.22 22.01
N ASP A 86 16.98 -8.66 22.78
CA ASP A 86 17.23 -7.50 23.61
C ASP A 86 18.50 -7.77 24.44
N GLN A 87 19.58 -7.04 24.15
CA GLN A 87 20.77 -7.12 25.00
C GLN A 87 20.39 -6.52 26.35
N PRO A 88 20.52 -7.26 27.47
CA PRO A 88 20.43 -6.64 28.77
C PRO A 88 21.61 -5.68 28.90
N THR A 89 21.33 -4.38 28.95
CA THR A 89 22.28 -3.36 29.36
C THR A 89 22.85 -3.78 30.72
N PRO A 90 24.17 -4.01 30.86
CA PRO A 90 24.75 -4.16 32.18
C PRO A 90 24.74 -2.79 32.84
N GLU A 91 23.79 -2.57 33.77
CA GLU A 91 23.92 -1.50 34.76
C GLU A 91 25.17 -1.77 35.59
N ARG A 92 26.06 -0.78 35.62
CA ARG A 92 27.22 -0.72 36.51
C ARG A 92 26.88 0.08 37.75
#